data_AF-A0A7V1MNZ9-F1
#
_entry.id   AF-A0A7V1MNZ9-F1
#
_cell.length_a   1.000
_cell.length_b   1.000
_cell.length_c   1.000
_cell.angle_alpha   90.00
_cell.angle_beta   90.00
_cell.angle_gamma   90.00
#
_symmetry.space_group_name_H-M   'P 1'
#
loop_
_entity.id
_entity.type
_entity.pdbx_description
1 polymer ?
#
loop_
_entity_poly.entity_id
_entity_poly.type
_entity_poly.pdbx_seq_one_letter_code
_entity_poly.pdbx_strand_id
1 'polypeptide(L)'
;MRISKPKELLKLFLAFVLFFSFSNARGALLEEEGVSSLHFLLPDVVTWKIPESPQDYFPEILFEYINGAAEIYLSYDFKELTVGQYEKGDSNASLIIEIYDMGTEINSFGIYSAERFPDSQFISLGSQGYLEEETLNFIVGKYYVKLLCFDSGEDSADFLKLFSQEVVKRVKDKGTLPPALAFFPKQGLVRNSEKFILRNFMGYSFLHSGYLANYKLEDLEFDCFLMEGENADDAQSMLKKYLKKKRKQSVEEISAGFRIKDRYYHNIYLARVENYLCGVMKIKDESLEIGDKYFGMLIESLK
;
A
#
# COMPACT_ATOMS: atom_id res chain seq x y z
N MET A 1 20.44 20.09 72.31
CA MET A 1 21.21 21.09 71.54
C MET A 1 21.98 20.33 70.45
N ARG A 2 21.88 20.79 69.18
CA ARG A 2 22.40 20.21 67.90
C ARG A 2 21.68 18.93 67.42
N ILE A 3 20.80 18.94 66.40
CA ILE A 3 20.83 19.33 64.96
C ILE A 3 21.32 18.19 64.03
N SER A 4 20.41 17.74 63.13
CA SER A 4 20.61 17.21 61.74
C SER A 4 21.25 15.82 61.54
N LYS A 5 20.85 14.91 60.62
CA LYS A 5 19.73 14.66 59.68
C LYS A 5 19.90 13.19 59.16
N PRO A 6 18.93 12.59 58.44
CA PRO A 6 18.76 11.14 58.24
C PRO A 6 19.11 10.63 56.83
N LYS A 7 19.13 9.29 56.62
CA LYS A 7 18.79 8.64 55.34
C LYS A 7 18.08 7.27 55.55
N GLU A 8 16.80 7.24 55.14
CA GLU A 8 16.11 6.26 54.26
C GLU A 8 16.21 4.74 54.60
N LEU A 9 15.16 4.01 55.01
CA LEU A 9 13.98 3.49 54.24
C LEU A 9 14.40 2.62 53.03
N LEU A 10 13.87 1.43 52.73
CA LEU A 10 12.76 0.60 53.21
C LEU A 10 12.91 -0.77 52.49
N LYS A 11 12.92 -1.90 53.20
CA LYS A 11 12.73 -3.25 52.63
C LYS A 11 11.92 -4.10 53.60
N LEU A 12 10.66 -4.36 53.27
CA LEU A 12 9.76 -5.38 53.84
C LEU A 12 8.43 -5.24 53.04
N PHE A 13 7.72 -6.28 52.58
CA PHE A 13 7.22 -7.42 53.34
C PHE A 13 6.80 -8.61 52.43
N LEU A 14 6.70 -9.76 53.08
CA LEU A 14 6.48 -11.14 52.67
C LEU A 14 5.02 -11.55 52.31
N ALA A 15 4.91 -12.70 51.63
CA ALA A 15 3.96 -13.83 51.84
C ALA A 15 2.75 -14.07 50.87
N PHE A 16 2.96 -15.02 49.94
CA PHE A 16 2.29 -16.34 49.78
C PHE A 16 0.76 -16.50 50.01
N VAL A 17 0.01 -16.91 48.96
CA VAL A 17 -1.04 -17.98 49.01
C VAL A 17 -1.12 -18.69 47.64
N LEU A 18 -1.17 -20.03 47.71
CA LEU A 18 -1.22 -21.04 46.64
C LEU A 18 -2.61 -21.22 45.97
N PHE A 19 -2.56 -21.69 44.72
CA PHE A 19 -3.48 -22.58 44.01
C PHE A 19 -4.97 -22.21 43.86
N PHE A 20 -5.33 -21.83 42.63
CA PHE A 20 -6.48 -22.41 41.95
C PHE A 20 -6.07 -22.81 40.53
N SER A 21 -5.86 -24.11 40.32
CA SER A 21 -5.86 -24.71 38.99
C SER A 21 -7.29 -24.67 38.46
N PHE A 22 -7.57 -23.75 37.55
CA PHE A 22 -8.62 -23.95 36.56
C PHE A 22 -7.96 -24.01 35.19
N SER A 23 -8.12 -25.18 34.59
CA SER A 23 -7.87 -25.49 33.20
C SER A 23 -8.47 -24.44 32.28
N ASN A 24 -7.65 -23.55 31.75
CA ASN A 24 -7.90 -22.94 30.44
C ASN A 24 -6.89 -23.53 29.47
N ALA A 25 -7.21 -24.73 29.00
CA ALA A 25 -6.69 -25.24 27.72
C ALA A 25 -7.28 -24.37 26.60
N ARG A 26 -6.78 -23.14 26.48
CA ARG A 26 -7.12 -22.19 25.41
C ARG A 26 -6.05 -21.09 25.26
N GLY A 27 -4.80 -21.45 25.51
CA GLY A 27 -3.63 -20.56 25.43
C GLY A 27 -2.36 -21.34 25.10
N ALA A 28 -2.50 -22.39 24.29
CA ALA A 28 -1.38 -23.19 23.77
C ALA A 28 -1.66 -23.53 22.30
N LEU A 29 -1.78 -22.48 21.50
CA LEU A 29 -1.31 -22.48 20.11
C LEU A 29 -0.36 -21.29 20.06
N LEU A 30 0.84 -21.49 20.61
CA LEU A 30 1.98 -20.72 20.15
C LEU A 30 2.15 -21.18 18.69
N GLU A 31 1.85 -20.29 17.76
CA GLU A 31 2.23 -20.47 16.36
C GLU A 31 3.71 -20.87 16.33
N GLU A 32 4.06 -21.85 15.50
CA GLU A 32 5.47 -22.09 15.19
C GLU A 32 6.07 -20.74 14.82
N GLU A 33 7.19 -20.34 15.44
CA GLU A 33 8.02 -19.26 14.93
C GLU A 33 8.45 -19.69 13.51
N GLY A 34 7.61 -19.36 12.54
CA GLY A 34 7.76 -19.77 11.17
C GLY A 34 8.94 -19.02 10.59
N VAL A 35 9.98 -19.74 10.16
CA VAL A 35 11.03 -19.14 9.34
C VAL A 35 10.36 -18.59 8.08
N SER A 36 10.59 -17.30 7.76
CA SER A 36 9.93 -16.68 6.62
C SER A 36 10.20 -17.44 5.33
N SER A 37 9.15 -17.51 4.50
CA SER A 37 9.29 -18.10 3.17
C SER A 37 10.09 -17.19 2.22
N LEU A 38 10.48 -15.98 2.63
CA LEU A 38 11.12 -14.98 1.77
C LEU A 38 12.64 -15.02 1.76
N HIS A 39 13.28 -15.77 2.66
CA HIS A 39 14.76 -15.78 2.76
C HIS A 39 15.45 -16.17 1.44
N PHE A 40 14.82 -16.98 0.59
CA PHE A 40 15.37 -17.33 -0.72
C PHE A 40 15.47 -16.15 -1.70
N LEU A 41 14.76 -15.05 -1.44
CA LEU A 41 14.78 -13.83 -2.25
C LEU A 41 15.93 -12.90 -1.87
N LEU A 42 16.52 -13.08 -0.69
CA LEU A 42 17.67 -12.30 -0.25
C LEU A 42 18.87 -12.57 -1.17
N PRO A 43 19.49 -11.53 -1.75
CA PRO A 43 20.68 -11.69 -2.57
C PRO A 43 21.86 -12.27 -1.78
N ASP A 44 22.61 -13.15 -2.44
CA ASP A 44 23.95 -13.53 -2.00
C ASP A 44 24.93 -12.83 -2.94
N VAL A 45 25.58 -11.78 -2.45
CA VAL A 45 26.48 -10.94 -3.23
C VAL A 45 27.87 -11.06 -2.63
N VAL A 46 28.79 -11.71 -3.35
CA VAL A 46 30.13 -12.12 -2.85
C VAL A 46 30.93 -11.00 -2.16
N THR A 47 30.79 -9.75 -2.60
CA THR A 47 31.52 -8.60 -2.03
C THR A 47 30.85 -7.99 -0.79
N TRP A 48 29.71 -8.53 -0.37
CA TRP A 48 28.90 -8.05 0.74
C TRP A 48 28.76 -9.15 1.78
N LYS A 49 28.88 -8.77 3.05
CA LYS A 49 28.71 -9.65 4.20
C LYS A 49 27.34 -9.39 4.81
N ILE A 50 26.75 -10.44 5.37
CA ILE A 50 25.52 -10.36 6.15
C ILE A 50 25.94 -10.38 7.63
N PRO A 51 25.92 -9.24 8.34
CA PRO A 51 26.42 -9.16 9.71
C PRO A 51 25.49 -9.86 10.72
N GLU A 52 24.20 -9.91 10.42
CA GLU A 52 23.15 -10.50 11.27
C GLU A 52 22.21 -11.37 10.44
N SER A 53 21.64 -12.41 11.05
CA SER A 53 20.57 -13.19 10.40
C SER A 53 19.40 -12.28 9.99
N PRO A 54 18.71 -12.57 8.87
CA PRO A 54 17.53 -11.81 8.47
C PRO A 54 16.48 -11.76 9.57
N GLN A 55 15.78 -10.64 9.66
CA GLN A 55 14.71 -10.41 10.64
C GLN A 55 13.36 -10.52 9.93
N ASP A 56 12.44 -11.29 10.52
CA ASP A 56 11.13 -11.57 9.94
C ASP A 56 10.03 -10.91 10.77
N TYR A 57 9.08 -10.29 10.09
CA TYR A 57 7.92 -9.65 10.70
C TYR A 57 6.63 -10.17 10.06
N PHE A 58 5.74 -10.66 10.91
CA PHE A 58 4.41 -11.12 10.55
C PHE A 58 3.36 -10.04 10.90
N PRO A 59 2.10 -10.15 10.42
CA PRO A 59 1.09 -9.11 10.59
C PRO A 59 0.92 -8.64 12.04
N GLU A 60 1.09 -9.56 12.99
CA GLU A 60 0.92 -9.36 14.43
C GLU A 60 2.01 -8.47 15.03
N ILE A 61 3.22 -8.45 14.45
CA ILE A 61 4.40 -7.76 14.99
C ILE A 61 5.00 -6.73 14.03
N LEU A 62 4.39 -6.49 12.86
CA LEU A 62 4.88 -5.52 11.88
C LEU A 62 5.04 -4.10 12.46
N PHE A 63 4.20 -3.74 13.43
CA PHE A 63 4.29 -2.45 14.12
C PHE A 63 5.61 -2.28 14.90
N GLU A 64 6.27 -3.37 15.29
CA GLU A 64 7.57 -3.30 15.96
C GLU A 64 8.65 -2.75 15.03
N TYR A 65 8.51 -2.97 13.71
CA TYR A 65 9.43 -2.49 12.69
C TYR A 65 9.05 -1.11 12.14
N ILE A 66 7.82 -0.96 11.62
CA ILE A 66 7.38 0.28 10.92
C ILE A 66 6.33 1.11 11.68
N ASN A 67 5.98 0.71 12.90
CA ASN A 67 5.10 1.47 13.81
C ASN A 67 3.80 1.94 13.12
N GLY A 68 3.52 3.24 13.09
CA GLY A 68 2.31 3.81 12.52
C GLY A 68 2.13 3.55 11.02
N ALA A 69 3.20 3.23 10.30
CA ALA A 69 3.09 2.83 8.89
C ALA A 69 2.57 1.39 8.73
N ALA A 70 2.55 0.55 9.78
CA ALA A 70 2.05 -0.83 9.65
C ALA A 70 0.58 -0.90 9.21
N GLU A 71 -0.24 0.07 9.62
CA GLU A 71 -1.68 0.08 9.33
C GLU A 71 -1.97 0.07 7.83
N ILE A 72 -1.20 0.82 7.02
CA ILE A 72 -1.43 0.82 5.58
C ILE A 72 -1.10 -0.55 4.99
N TYR A 73 0.00 -1.20 5.36
CA TYR A 73 0.37 -2.54 4.87
C TYR A 73 -0.67 -3.59 5.23
N LEU A 74 -1.12 -3.60 6.49
CA LEU A 74 -2.18 -4.50 6.96
C LEU A 74 -3.51 -4.27 6.20
N SER A 75 -3.80 -3.03 5.82
CA SER A 75 -4.97 -2.73 5.00
C SER A 75 -4.90 -3.32 3.59
N TYR A 76 -3.74 -3.78 3.12
CA TYR A 76 -3.56 -4.51 1.85
C TYR A 76 -3.26 -6.01 2.07
N ASP A 77 -3.75 -6.61 3.17
CA ASP A 77 -3.61 -8.05 3.46
C ASP A 77 -2.15 -8.56 3.46
N PHE A 78 -1.22 -7.71 3.91
CA PHE A 78 0.18 -8.03 4.16
C PHE A 78 0.36 -9.43 4.79
N LYS A 79 1.36 -10.18 4.33
CA LYS A 79 1.62 -11.57 4.76
C LYS A 79 2.84 -11.69 5.65
N GLU A 80 3.97 -11.18 5.18
CA GLU A 80 5.23 -11.25 5.90
C GLU A 80 6.22 -10.25 5.30
N LEU A 81 7.19 -9.83 6.10
CA LEU A 81 8.31 -8.99 5.72
C LEU A 81 9.59 -9.69 6.18
N THR A 82 10.56 -9.81 5.29
CA THR A 82 11.94 -10.15 5.66
C THR A 82 12.84 -8.93 5.43
N VAL A 83 13.64 -8.62 6.44
CA VAL A 83 14.65 -7.56 6.42
C VAL A 83 16.04 -8.19 6.42
N GLY A 84 16.81 -7.92 5.37
CA GLY A 84 18.22 -8.30 5.26
C GLY A 84 19.13 -7.09 5.40
N GLN A 85 20.24 -7.26 6.12
CA GLN A 85 21.27 -6.23 6.28
C GLN A 85 22.57 -6.70 5.62
N TYR A 86 23.26 -5.79 4.95
CA TYR A 86 24.48 -6.07 4.21
C TYR A 86 25.53 -4.99 4.47
N GLU A 87 26.78 -5.42 4.67
CA GLU A 87 27.95 -4.55 4.78
C GLU A 87 28.93 -4.85 3.66
N LYS A 88 29.40 -3.80 2.98
CA LYS A 88 30.36 -3.94 1.90
C LYS A 88 31.74 -4.24 2.49
N GLY A 89 32.42 -5.27 1.99
CA GLY A 89 33.63 -5.79 2.64
C GLY A 89 34.85 -4.87 2.63
N ASP A 90 34.89 -3.87 1.76
CA ASP A 90 36.03 -2.98 1.49
C ASP A 90 35.75 -1.48 1.76
N SER A 91 34.59 -1.14 2.33
CA SER A 91 34.20 0.23 2.67
C SER A 91 33.20 0.26 3.84
N ASN A 92 32.72 1.44 4.21
CA ASN A 92 31.66 1.58 5.23
C ASN A 92 30.25 1.48 4.65
N ALA A 93 30.10 1.26 3.33
CA ALA A 93 28.79 1.19 2.69
C ALA A 93 27.97 0.04 3.27
N SER A 94 26.72 0.32 3.59
CA SER A 94 25.75 -0.68 4.03
C SER A 94 24.47 -0.61 3.21
N LEU A 95 23.72 -1.70 3.18
CA LEU A 95 22.47 -1.81 2.46
C LEU A 95 21.46 -2.60 3.28
N ILE A 96 20.25 -2.07 3.39
CA ILE A 96 19.09 -2.75 3.94
C ILE A 96 18.16 -3.11 2.79
N ILE A 97 17.71 -4.36 2.76
CA ILE A 97 16.64 -4.83 1.88
C ILE A 97 15.42 -5.20 2.72
N GLU A 98 14.27 -4.65 2.35
CA GLU A 98 12.96 -5.00 2.89
C GLU A 98 12.16 -5.68 1.78
N ILE A 99 11.76 -6.94 1.98
CA ILE A 99 10.93 -7.69 1.04
C ILE A 99 9.59 -7.96 1.70
N TYR A 100 8.55 -7.28 1.23
CA TYR A 100 7.17 -7.46 1.69
C TYR A 100 6.46 -8.43 0.76
N ASP A 101 5.89 -9.51 1.31
CA ASP A 101 4.90 -10.33 0.62
C ASP A 101 3.50 -9.76 0.85
N MET A 102 2.92 -9.21 -0.21
CA MET A 102 1.59 -8.62 -0.17
C MET A 102 0.48 -9.62 -0.53
N GLY A 103 0.84 -10.90 -0.68
CA GLY A 103 -0.05 -12.01 -1.01
C GLY A 103 -0.48 -12.06 -2.48
N THR A 104 -0.69 -10.89 -3.11
CA THR A 104 -1.12 -10.76 -4.51
C THR A 104 -0.41 -9.61 -5.21
N GLU A 105 -0.34 -9.67 -6.55
CA GLU A 105 0.23 -8.57 -7.37
C GLU A 105 -0.51 -7.24 -7.16
N ILE A 106 -1.84 -7.30 -7.04
CA ILE A 106 -2.66 -6.09 -6.89
C ILE A 106 -2.44 -5.41 -5.53
N ASN A 107 -2.22 -6.18 -4.47
CA ASN A 107 -1.90 -5.64 -3.15
C ASN A 107 -0.49 -5.03 -3.11
N SER A 108 0.47 -5.66 -3.79
CA SER A 108 1.81 -5.11 -4.00
C SER A 108 1.75 -3.77 -4.72
N PHE A 109 1.00 -3.69 -5.82
CA PHE A 109 0.74 -2.43 -6.50
C PHE A 109 0.01 -1.42 -5.59
N GLY A 110 -0.91 -1.86 -4.74
CA GLY A 110 -1.63 -1.03 -3.77
C GLY A 110 -0.70 -0.20 -2.90
N ILE A 111 0.21 -0.84 -2.18
CA ILE A 111 1.20 -0.14 -1.33
C ILE A 111 2.16 0.69 -2.17
N TYR A 112 2.73 0.10 -3.23
CA TYR A 112 3.64 0.81 -4.12
C TYR A 112 3.03 2.12 -4.66
N SER A 113 1.77 2.07 -5.08
CA SER A 113 1.03 3.22 -5.60
C SER A 113 0.62 4.24 -4.53
N ALA A 114 0.51 3.80 -3.27
CA ALA A 114 0.22 4.68 -2.16
C ALA A 114 1.44 5.49 -1.71
N GLU A 115 2.63 4.88 -1.74
CA GLU A 115 3.88 5.48 -1.26
C GLU A 115 4.60 6.34 -2.29
N ARG A 116 4.52 6.00 -3.58
CA ARG A 116 5.22 6.74 -4.65
C ARG A 116 4.57 8.09 -4.96
N PHE A 117 5.38 9.04 -5.43
CA PHE A 117 4.90 10.30 -5.98
C PHE A 117 4.85 10.26 -7.52
N PRO A 118 3.96 11.03 -8.17
CA PRO A 118 3.89 11.07 -9.63
C PRO A 118 5.19 11.54 -10.31
N ASP A 119 5.98 12.36 -9.63
CA ASP A 119 7.24 12.96 -10.07
C ASP A 119 8.51 12.22 -9.59
N SER A 120 8.37 11.10 -8.89
CA SER A 120 9.51 10.23 -8.52
C SER A 120 10.29 9.79 -9.77
N GLN A 121 11.57 9.41 -9.60
CA GLN A 121 12.40 8.94 -10.72
C GLN A 121 12.09 7.48 -11.07
N PHE A 122 11.12 7.26 -11.96
CA PHE A 122 10.70 5.92 -12.37
C PHE A 122 11.75 5.18 -13.22
N ILE A 123 11.90 3.89 -12.95
CA ILE A 123 12.81 2.97 -13.66
C ILE A 123 12.08 1.68 -14.08
N SER A 124 12.58 1.07 -15.15
CA SER A 124 12.08 -0.23 -15.64
C SER A 124 12.74 -1.37 -14.88
N LEU A 125 12.12 -1.78 -13.77
CA LEU A 125 12.57 -2.85 -12.89
C LEU A 125 11.36 -3.59 -12.32
N GLY A 126 11.36 -4.93 -12.38
CA GLY A 126 10.17 -5.71 -12.05
C GLY A 126 8.99 -5.30 -12.94
N SER A 127 7.83 -5.05 -12.34
CA SER A 127 6.68 -4.42 -13.01
C SER A 127 6.84 -2.90 -13.11
N GLN A 128 7.38 -2.26 -12.06
CA GLN A 128 7.76 -0.85 -12.03
C GLN A 128 8.63 -0.58 -10.79
N GLY A 129 9.58 0.35 -10.89
CA GLY A 129 10.33 0.86 -9.75
C GLY A 129 10.51 2.36 -9.80
N TYR A 130 10.94 2.96 -8.69
CA TYR A 130 11.38 4.34 -8.62
C TYR A 130 12.59 4.49 -7.69
N LEU A 131 13.38 5.53 -7.96
CA LEU A 131 14.51 5.96 -7.15
C LEU A 131 14.15 7.25 -6.40
N GLU A 132 14.57 7.31 -5.14
CA GLU A 132 14.50 8.50 -4.29
C GLU A 132 15.79 8.57 -3.45
N GLU A 133 16.71 9.43 -3.85
CA GLU A 133 18.04 9.58 -3.21
C GLU A 133 18.79 8.24 -3.10
N GLU A 134 19.04 7.75 -1.88
CA GLU A 134 19.72 6.48 -1.60
C GLU A 134 18.75 5.30 -1.44
N THR A 135 17.52 5.45 -1.96
CA THR A 135 16.49 4.42 -1.91
C THR A 135 16.00 3.99 -3.29
N LEU A 136 15.70 2.69 -3.43
CA LEU A 136 15.11 2.11 -4.62
C LEU A 136 13.93 1.23 -4.19
N ASN A 137 12.73 1.60 -4.64
CA ASN A 137 11.50 0.89 -4.33
C ASN A 137 10.88 0.34 -5.61
N PHE A 138 10.48 -0.93 -5.61
CA PHE A 138 9.93 -1.58 -6.81
C PHE A 138 9.00 -2.73 -6.47
N ILE A 139 8.17 -3.09 -7.44
CA ILE A 139 7.27 -4.24 -7.35
C ILE A 139 7.66 -5.31 -8.35
N VAL A 140 7.60 -6.56 -7.92
CA VAL A 140 7.83 -7.75 -8.76
C VAL A 140 6.96 -8.90 -8.26
N GLY A 141 5.99 -9.30 -9.07
CA GLY A 141 4.94 -10.24 -8.68
C GLY A 141 4.15 -9.71 -7.49
N LYS A 142 3.94 -10.57 -6.50
CA LYS A 142 3.28 -10.22 -5.23
C LYS A 142 4.18 -9.47 -4.23
N TYR A 143 5.44 -9.20 -4.58
CA TYR A 143 6.41 -8.61 -3.68
C TYR A 143 6.54 -7.11 -3.91
N TYR A 144 6.56 -6.35 -2.81
CA TYR A 144 7.01 -4.97 -2.78
C TYR A 144 8.38 -4.94 -2.10
N VAL A 145 9.38 -4.38 -2.76
CA VAL A 145 10.78 -4.43 -2.32
C VAL A 145 11.32 -3.02 -2.19
N LYS A 146 11.93 -2.74 -1.05
CA LYS A 146 12.61 -1.48 -0.76
C LYS A 146 14.06 -1.76 -0.46
N LEU A 147 14.94 -0.99 -1.08
CA LEU A 147 16.38 -1.02 -0.86
C LEU A 147 16.80 0.33 -0.35
N LEU A 148 17.54 0.35 0.75
CA LEU A 148 18.10 1.56 1.34
C LEU A 148 19.60 1.38 1.42
N CYS A 149 20.36 2.28 0.82
CA CYS A 149 21.82 2.27 0.88
C CYS A 149 22.29 3.40 1.79
N PHE A 150 23.34 3.16 2.56
CA PHE A 150 23.92 4.15 3.47
C PHE A 150 25.45 4.17 3.27
N ASP A 151 26.06 5.33 3.53
CA ASP A 151 27.52 5.53 3.49
C ASP A 151 28.18 5.05 2.19
N SER A 152 27.46 5.15 1.06
CA SER A 152 27.86 4.62 -0.24
C SER A 152 28.31 5.67 -1.25
N GLY A 153 28.11 6.96 -0.95
CA GLY A 153 28.55 8.07 -1.79
C GLY A 153 28.03 7.96 -3.22
N GLU A 154 28.91 8.15 -4.20
CA GLU A 154 28.55 8.10 -5.63
C GLU A 154 28.16 6.70 -6.13
N ASP A 155 28.52 5.63 -5.40
CA ASP A 155 28.26 4.24 -5.79
C ASP A 155 26.84 3.73 -5.42
N SER A 156 26.06 4.53 -4.66
CA SER A 156 24.74 4.15 -4.13
C SER A 156 23.82 3.57 -5.21
N ALA A 157 23.71 4.26 -6.35
CA ALA A 157 22.84 3.84 -7.45
C ALA A 157 23.24 2.48 -8.05
N ASP A 158 24.55 2.20 -8.13
CA ASP A 158 25.05 0.93 -8.67
C ASP A 158 24.81 -0.22 -7.69
N PHE A 159 24.93 0.01 -6.39
CA PHE A 159 24.62 -0.99 -5.37
C PHE A 159 23.12 -1.31 -5.31
N LEU A 160 22.26 -0.30 -5.31
CA LEU A 160 20.80 -0.47 -5.38
C LEU A 160 20.39 -1.26 -6.63
N LYS A 161 21.00 -0.95 -7.77
CA LYS A 161 20.76 -1.66 -9.03
C LYS A 161 21.23 -3.11 -8.98
N LEU A 162 22.40 -3.38 -8.40
CA LEU A 162 22.93 -4.75 -8.25
C LEU A 162 21.97 -5.61 -7.42
N PHE A 163 21.60 -5.15 -6.22
CA PHE A 163 20.74 -5.90 -5.32
C PHE A 163 19.34 -6.12 -5.90
N SER A 164 18.73 -5.08 -6.46
CA SER A 164 17.40 -5.19 -7.08
C SER A 164 17.37 -6.21 -8.23
N GLN A 165 18.40 -6.24 -9.07
CA GLN A 165 18.49 -7.22 -10.15
C GLN A 165 18.61 -8.66 -9.63
N GLU A 166 19.34 -8.87 -8.53
CA GLU A 166 19.47 -10.19 -7.90
C GLU A 166 18.14 -10.67 -7.30
N VAL A 167 17.37 -9.78 -6.69
CA VAL A 167 16.01 -10.09 -6.21
C VAL A 167 15.10 -10.43 -7.39
N VAL A 168 15.08 -9.58 -8.42
CA VAL A 168 14.27 -9.81 -9.62
C VAL A 168 14.58 -11.17 -10.20
N LYS A 169 15.86 -11.57 -10.37
CA LYS A 169 16.22 -12.90 -10.91
C LYS A 169 15.62 -14.08 -10.12
N ARG A 170 15.47 -13.95 -8.80
CA ARG A 170 14.97 -15.02 -7.90
C ARG A 170 13.45 -15.19 -7.93
N VAL A 171 12.71 -14.13 -8.25
CA VAL A 171 11.23 -14.20 -8.33
C VAL A 171 10.81 -14.95 -9.60
N LYS A 172 10.00 -16.00 -9.52
CA LYS A 172 9.57 -16.74 -10.72
C LYS A 172 8.54 -15.97 -11.54
N ASP A 173 7.47 -15.53 -10.87
CA ASP A 173 6.40 -14.77 -11.48
C ASP A 173 6.61 -13.27 -11.26
N LYS A 174 6.93 -12.55 -12.34
CA LYS A 174 7.22 -11.12 -12.25
C LYS A 174 5.97 -10.27 -12.15
N GLY A 175 4.80 -10.83 -12.48
CA GLY A 175 3.55 -10.09 -12.57
C GLY A 175 3.57 -8.97 -13.61
N THR A 176 2.50 -8.17 -13.59
CA THR A 176 2.39 -6.95 -14.39
C THR A 176 1.70 -5.83 -13.59
N LEU A 177 1.71 -4.60 -14.11
CA LEU A 177 0.82 -3.57 -13.57
C LEU A 177 -0.64 -3.97 -13.80
N PRO A 178 -1.58 -3.59 -12.92
CA PRO A 178 -2.96 -4.01 -13.04
C PRO A 178 -3.56 -3.63 -14.40
N PRO A 179 -4.16 -4.59 -15.14
CA PRO A 179 -4.75 -4.31 -16.45
C PRO A 179 -5.82 -3.21 -16.41
N ALA A 180 -6.54 -3.07 -15.29
CA ALA A 180 -7.57 -2.06 -15.10
C ALA A 180 -7.06 -0.62 -15.24
N LEU A 181 -5.76 -0.37 -15.06
CA LEU A 181 -5.17 0.95 -15.30
C LEU A 181 -5.26 1.39 -16.77
N ALA A 182 -5.41 0.44 -17.70
CA ALA A 182 -5.58 0.73 -19.11
C ALA A 182 -6.91 1.43 -19.43
N PHE A 183 -7.94 1.25 -18.60
CA PHE A 183 -9.26 1.87 -18.78
C PHE A 183 -9.26 3.38 -18.52
N PHE A 184 -8.27 3.91 -17.81
CA PHE A 184 -8.19 5.34 -17.57
C PHE A 184 -7.91 6.14 -18.87
N PRO A 185 -8.73 7.16 -19.19
CA PRO A 185 -8.49 8.07 -20.30
C PRO A 185 -7.07 8.65 -20.30
N LYS A 186 -6.40 8.67 -21.46
CA LYS A 186 -5.00 9.13 -21.51
C LYS A 186 -4.86 10.65 -21.53
N GLN A 187 -5.85 11.38 -22.07
CA GLN A 187 -5.79 12.84 -22.14
C GLN A 187 -5.87 13.44 -20.73
N GLY A 188 -4.90 14.28 -20.36
CA GLY A 188 -4.89 14.97 -19.06
C GLY A 188 -4.53 14.09 -17.85
N LEU A 189 -4.29 12.79 -18.05
CA LEU A 189 -3.84 11.90 -16.99
C LEU A 189 -2.48 12.37 -16.47
N VAL A 190 -2.40 12.64 -15.17
CA VAL A 190 -1.11 12.88 -14.51
C VAL A 190 -0.38 11.55 -14.48
N ARG A 191 0.71 11.46 -15.25
CA ARG A 191 1.50 10.24 -15.38
C ARG A 191 1.89 9.73 -14.00
N ASN A 192 1.76 8.43 -13.78
CA ASN A 192 2.13 7.78 -12.52
C ASN A 192 1.29 8.30 -11.32
N SER A 193 0.09 8.83 -11.53
CA SER A 193 -0.82 9.17 -10.41
C SER A 193 -1.78 8.05 -10.02
N GLU A 194 -1.76 6.95 -10.78
CA GLU A 194 -2.66 5.82 -10.61
C GLU A 194 -2.43 5.13 -9.26
N LYS A 195 -3.51 4.96 -8.49
CA LYS A 195 -3.52 4.27 -7.19
C LYS A 195 -4.49 3.11 -7.20
N PHE A 196 -4.23 2.12 -6.36
CA PHE A 196 -5.19 1.09 -5.98
C PHE A 196 -5.46 1.14 -4.49
N ILE A 197 -6.73 1.04 -4.12
CA ILE A 197 -7.25 1.07 -2.75
C ILE A 197 -8.09 -0.19 -2.57
N LEU A 198 -7.56 -1.14 -1.80
CA LEU A 198 -8.19 -2.45 -1.64
C LEU A 198 -9.54 -2.36 -0.93
N ARG A 199 -9.66 -1.50 0.09
CA ARG A 199 -10.87 -1.38 0.91
C ARG A 199 -11.12 0.05 1.35
N ASN A 200 -12.35 0.32 1.78
CA ASN A 200 -12.78 1.63 2.29
C ASN A 200 -12.62 2.76 1.27
N PHE A 201 -12.83 2.48 -0.03
CA PHE A 201 -12.76 3.53 -1.06
C PHE A 201 -13.75 4.65 -0.74
N MET A 202 -13.28 5.90 -0.85
CA MET A 202 -14.02 7.12 -0.41
C MET A 202 -14.53 7.07 1.04
N GLY A 203 -13.91 6.26 1.91
CA GLY A 203 -14.28 6.12 3.32
C GLY A 203 -15.49 5.22 3.59
N TYR A 204 -15.93 4.43 2.61
CA TYR A 204 -17.07 3.51 2.77
C TYR A 204 -16.60 2.06 2.74
N SER A 205 -16.85 1.30 3.82
CA SER A 205 -16.39 -0.09 3.93
C SER A 205 -17.00 -1.08 2.94
N PHE A 206 -18.09 -0.71 2.28
CA PHE A 206 -18.70 -1.49 1.21
C PHE A 206 -18.17 -1.10 -0.19
N LEU A 207 -17.29 -0.10 -0.30
CA LEU A 207 -16.59 0.22 -1.54
C LEU A 207 -15.16 -0.31 -1.45
N HIS A 208 -14.82 -1.24 -2.30
CA HIS A 208 -13.54 -1.94 -2.31
C HIS A 208 -12.99 -2.04 -3.74
N SER A 209 -11.75 -2.54 -3.87
CA SER A 209 -11.09 -2.76 -5.16
C SER A 209 -11.10 -1.52 -6.06
N GLY A 210 -10.85 -0.35 -5.46
CA GLY A 210 -10.96 0.94 -6.12
C GLY A 210 -9.64 1.38 -6.73
N TYR A 211 -9.64 1.75 -8.00
CA TYR A 211 -8.53 2.42 -8.66
C TYR A 211 -8.86 3.90 -8.83
N LEU A 212 -7.84 4.74 -8.70
CA LEU A 212 -7.96 6.19 -8.76
C LEU A 212 -6.83 6.74 -9.63
N ALA A 213 -7.09 7.76 -10.43
CA ALA A 213 -6.06 8.47 -11.17
C ALA A 213 -6.34 9.98 -11.18
N ASN A 214 -5.29 10.79 -11.03
CA ASN A 214 -5.40 12.24 -11.02
C ASN A 214 -5.29 12.78 -12.44
N TYR A 215 -6.07 13.82 -12.73
CA TYR A 215 -6.09 14.50 -14.01
C TYR A 215 -5.84 15.98 -13.82
N LYS A 216 -5.12 16.56 -14.79
CA LYS A 216 -4.89 17.98 -14.90
C LYS A 216 -5.10 18.45 -16.34
N LEU A 217 -6.02 19.40 -16.51
CA LEU A 217 -6.27 20.10 -17.76
C LEU A 217 -6.23 21.59 -17.49
N GLU A 218 -5.21 22.27 -17.98
CA GLU A 218 -4.97 23.69 -17.67
C GLU A 218 -4.97 23.91 -16.14
N ASP A 219 -5.92 24.69 -15.62
CA ASP A 219 -6.10 24.97 -14.19
C ASP A 219 -7.11 24.05 -13.48
N LEU A 220 -7.65 23.05 -14.18
CA LEU A 220 -8.61 22.09 -13.64
C LEU A 220 -7.92 20.81 -13.17
N GLU A 221 -8.18 20.45 -11.91
CA GLU A 221 -7.73 19.19 -11.31
C GLU A 221 -8.94 18.37 -10.87
N PHE A 222 -8.99 17.11 -11.27
CA PHE A 222 -10.07 16.18 -10.97
C PHE A 222 -9.56 14.75 -10.94
N ASP A 223 -10.41 13.81 -10.50
CA ASP A 223 -10.03 12.39 -10.45
C ASP A 223 -10.99 11.54 -11.27
N CYS A 224 -10.44 10.58 -12.00
CA CYS A 224 -11.18 9.43 -12.50
C CYS A 224 -11.01 8.26 -11.55
N PHE A 225 -12.05 7.44 -11.40
CA PHE A 225 -11.98 6.23 -10.61
C PHE A 225 -12.77 5.09 -11.24
N LEU A 226 -12.40 3.88 -10.88
CA LEU A 226 -13.15 2.66 -11.14
C LEU A 226 -13.06 1.73 -9.93
N MET A 227 -14.10 0.95 -9.66
CA MET A 227 -14.14 -0.07 -8.62
C MET A 227 -14.56 -1.37 -9.27
N GLU A 228 -13.78 -2.42 -9.05
CA GLU A 228 -14.03 -3.75 -9.59
C GLU A 228 -14.77 -4.60 -8.55
N GLY A 229 -16.05 -4.86 -8.80
CA GLY A 229 -16.83 -5.79 -8.00
C GLY A 229 -16.41 -7.23 -8.29
N GLU A 230 -16.59 -8.11 -7.31
CA GLU A 230 -16.34 -9.55 -7.46
C GLU A 230 -17.17 -10.16 -8.60
N ASN A 231 -18.34 -9.57 -8.85
CA ASN A 231 -19.26 -9.88 -9.93
C ASN A 231 -20.25 -8.72 -10.12
N ALA A 232 -21.17 -8.85 -11.08
CA ALA A 232 -22.16 -7.82 -11.37
C ALA A 232 -23.10 -7.51 -10.19
N ASP A 233 -23.45 -8.51 -9.38
CA ASP A 233 -24.34 -8.33 -8.23
C ASP A 233 -23.65 -7.58 -7.09
N ASP A 234 -22.37 -7.84 -6.88
CA ASP A 234 -21.54 -7.08 -5.95
C ASP A 234 -21.42 -5.61 -6.37
N ALA A 235 -21.10 -5.34 -7.64
CA ALA A 235 -21.07 -3.98 -8.17
C ALA A 235 -22.43 -3.26 -8.01
N GLN A 236 -23.55 -3.96 -8.23
CA GLN A 236 -24.89 -3.42 -7.98
C GLN A 236 -25.11 -3.10 -6.50
N SER A 237 -24.64 -3.98 -5.62
CA SER A 237 -24.73 -3.83 -4.16
C SER A 237 -23.95 -2.60 -3.70
N MET A 238 -22.72 -2.42 -4.18
CA MET A 238 -21.89 -1.24 -3.94
C MET A 238 -22.61 0.05 -4.35
N LEU A 239 -23.14 0.12 -5.58
CA LEU A 239 -23.87 1.28 -6.09
C LEU A 239 -25.10 1.60 -5.24
N LYS A 240 -25.93 0.58 -4.97
CA LYS A 240 -27.16 0.74 -4.17
C LYS A 240 -26.87 1.25 -2.76
N LYS A 241 -25.84 0.70 -2.10
CA LYS A 241 -25.41 1.14 -0.77
C LYS A 241 -24.89 2.57 -0.80
N TYR A 242 -24.12 2.93 -1.83
CA TYR A 242 -23.59 4.27 -2.00
C TYR A 242 -24.70 5.31 -2.17
N LEU A 243 -25.62 5.09 -3.10
CA LEU A 243 -26.75 5.99 -3.35
C LEU A 243 -27.65 6.14 -2.11
N LYS A 244 -27.85 5.07 -1.33
CA LYS A 244 -28.62 5.11 -0.07
C LYS A 244 -27.98 6.00 1.00
N LYS A 245 -26.66 6.21 0.96
CA LYS A 245 -25.94 7.11 1.89
C LYS A 245 -26.05 8.59 1.49
N LYS A 246 -26.48 8.89 0.26
CA LYS A 246 -26.62 10.27 -0.24
C LYS A 246 -28.02 10.82 0.05
N ARG A 247 -28.11 12.14 0.15
CA ARG A 247 -29.42 12.82 0.31
C ARG A 247 -30.12 12.80 -1.05
N LYS A 248 -31.41 12.49 -1.10
CA LYS A 248 -32.14 12.40 -2.38
C LYS A 248 -31.98 13.65 -3.26
N GLN A 249 -32.02 14.84 -2.67
CA GLN A 249 -31.87 16.12 -3.38
C GLN A 249 -30.46 16.36 -3.97
N SER A 250 -29.45 15.59 -3.55
CA SER A 250 -28.09 15.71 -4.05
C SER A 250 -27.77 14.66 -5.11
N VAL A 251 -28.75 13.83 -5.51
CA VAL A 251 -28.58 12.78 -6.51
C VAL A 251 -29.50 13.11 -7.69
N GLU A 252 -28.90 13.22 -8.84
CA GLU A 252 -29.57 13.42 -10.12
C GLU A 252 -29.29 12.19 -10.99
N GLU A 253 -30.35 11.58 -11.52
CA GLU A 253 -30.23 10.51 -12.50
C GLU A 253 -30.00 11.12 -13.88
N ILE A 254 -28.97 10.64 -14.58
CA ILE A 254 -28.57 11.08 -15.91
C ILE A 254 -28.56 9.88 -16.86
N SER A 255 -28.50 10.11 -18.17
CA SER A 255 -28.66 9.05 -19.19
C SER A 255 -27.76 7.82 -18.98
N ALA A 256 -26.54 8.03 -18.48
CA ALA A 256 -25.56 6.97 -18.29
C ALA A 256 -25.35 6.54 -16.82
N GLY A 257 -26.09 7.11 -15.86
CA GLY A 257 -25.90 6.81 -14.44
C GLY A 257 -26.39 7.92 -13.53
N PHE A 258 -25.52 8.40 -12.64
CA PHE A 258 -25.87 9.39 -11.62
C PHE A 258 -24.85 10.52 -11.58
N ARG A 259 -25.34 11.75 -11.34
CA ARG A 259 -24.55 12.88 -10.89
C ARG A 259 -24.91 13.19 -9.44
N ILE A 260 -23.90 13.28 -8.59
CA ILE A 260 -24.07 13.41 -7.14
C ILE A 260 -23.31 14.63 -6.66
N LYS A 261 -24.00 15.57 -6.02
CA LYS A 261 -23.37 16.73 -5.36
C LYS A 261 -22.89 16.35 -3.97
N ASP A 262 -21.59 16.41 -3.76
CA ASP A 262 -20.91 16.06 -2.52
C ASP A 262 -20.17 17.26 -1.93
N ARG A 263 -20.07 17.30 -0.60
CA ARG A 263 -19.41 18.41 0.11
C ARG A 263 -17.90 18.41 -0.09
N TYR A 264 -17.29 17.23 -0.18
CA TYR A 264 -15.84 17.07 -0.27
C TYR A 264 -15.38 16.88 -1.71
N TYR A 265 -16.17 16.17 -2.50
CA TYR A 265 -15.81 15.79 -3.86
C TYR A 265 -16.49 16.62 -4.95
N HIS A 266 -17.15 17.73 -4.61
CA HIS A 266 -17.95 18.52 -5.55
C HIS A 266 -18.95 17.63 -6.33
N ASN A 267 -18.98 17.69 -7.67
CA ASN A 267 -19.80 16.78 -8.46
C ASN A 267 -19.07 15.45 -8.69
N ILE A 268 -19.77 14.35 -8.39
CA ILE A 268 -19.35 12.98 -8.66
C ILE A 268 -20.28 12.41 -9.73
N TYR A 269 -19.70 11.95 -10.83
CA TYR A 269 -20.34 11.14 -11.84
C TYR A 269 -20.12 9.67 -11.50
N LEU A 270 -21.16 8.83 -11.61
CA LEU A 270 -21.08 7.42 -11.24
C LEU A 270 -22.00 6.56 -12.12
N ALA A 271 -21.46 5.50 -12.70
CA ALA A 271 -22.19 4.48 -13.45
C ALA A 271 -21.77 3.08 -12.99
N ARG A 272 -22.64 2.09 -13.27
CA ARG A 272 -22.27 0.68 -13.29
C ARG A 272 -22.15 0.21 -14.75
N VAL A 273 -21.06 -0.46 -15.07
CA VAL A 273 -20.84 -1.15 -16.36
C VAL A 273 -20.40 -2.57 -16.01
N GLU A 274 -21.23 -3.58 -16.31
CA GLU A 274 -20.96 -4.97 -15.91
C GLU A 274 -20.68 -5.10 -14.39
N ASN A 275 -19.52 -5.63 -14.01
CA ASN A 275 -19.00 -5.74 -12.65
C ASN A 275 -18.20 -4.52 -12.19
N TYR A 276 -18.12 -3.44 -12.96
CA TYR A 276 -17.43 -2.21 -12.58
C TYR A 276 -18.40 -1.13 -12.14
N LEU A 277 -17.99 -0.35 -11.14
CA LEU A 277 -18.43 1.02 -10.97
C LEU A 277 -17.36 1.95 -11.52
N CYS A 278 -17.74 2.97 -12.27
CA CYS A 278 -16.78 3.96 -12.78
C CYS A 278 -17.33 5.36 -12.63
N GLY A 279 -16.43 6.34 -12.58
CA GLY A 279 -16.83 7.71 -12.36
C GLY A 279 -15.72 8.73 -12.43
N VAL A 280 -16.15 9.97 -12.32
CA VAL A 280 -15.30 11.16 -12.25
C VAL A 280 -15.73 11.96 -11.04
N MET A 281 -14.79 12.50 -10.26
CA MET A 281 -15.08 13.29 -9.06
C MET A 281 -14.21 14.53 -8.98
N LYS A 282 -14.51 15.40 -8.01
CA LYS A 282 -13.92 16.74 -7.84
C LYS A 282 -14.25 17.69 -8.99
N ILE A 283 -15.34 17.43 -9.72
CA ILE A 283 -15.81 18.30 -10.80
C ILE A 283 -16.58 19.49 -10.22
N LYS A 284 -16.08 20.71 -10.43
CA LYS A 284 -16.75 21.95 -10.00
C LYS A 284 -17.97 22.26 -10.88
N ASP A 285 -18.87 23.09 -10.38
CA ASP A 285 -20.14 23.42 -11.06
C ASP A 285 -19.89 24.12 -12.42
N GLU A 286 -18.79 24.87 -12.54
CA GLU A 286 -18.36 25.55 -13.76
C GLU A 286 -17.68 24.62 -14.80
N SER A 287 -17.42 23.35 -14.44
CA SER A 287 -16.66 22.40 -15.28
C SER A 287 -17.42 21.10 -15.54
N LEU A 288 -18.76 21.14 -15.49
CA LEU A 288 -19.60 19.96 -15.69
C LEU A 288 -19.40 19.31 -17.06
N GLU A 289 -19.13 20.09 -18.11
CA GLU A 289 -18.82 19.56 -19.46
C GLU A 289 -17.58 18.65 -19.47
N ILE A 290 -16.57 18.95 -18.64
CA ILE A 290 -15.39 18.09 -18.47
C ILE A 290 -15.78 16.80 -17.75
N GLY A 291 -16.62 16.91 -16.71
CA GLY A 291 -17.18 15.74 -16.02
C GLY A 291 -17.92 14.80 -16.97
N ASP A 292 -18.83 15.35 -17.77
CA ASP A 292 -19.60 14.58 -18.77
C ASP A 292 -18.69 13.89 -19.79
N LYS A 293 -17.68 14.61 -20.31
CA LYS A 293 -16.72 14.09 -21.28
C LYS A 293 -15.94 12.89 -20.72
N TYR A 294 -15.28 13.05 -19.58
CA TYR A 294 -14.44 11.99 -19.00
C TYR A 294 -15.26 10.81 -18.49
N PHE A 295 -16.46 11.08 -17.98
CA PHE A 295 -17.39 10.03 -17.58
C PHE A 295 -17.81 9.18 -18.78
N GLY A 296 -18.13 9.80 -19.92
CA GLY A 296 -18.42 9.10 -21.17
C GLY A 296 -17.25 8.24 -21.66
N MET A 297 -16.03 8.78 -21.65
CA MET A 297 -14.82 8.05 -22.04
C MET A 297 -14.56 6.81 -21.16
N LEU A 298 -14.76 6.93 -19.84
CA LEU A 298 -14.63 5.80 -18.92
C LEU A 298 -15.67 4.71 -19.19
N ILE A 299 -16.93 5.09 -19.37
CA ILE A 299 -18.00 4.13 -19.70
C ILE A 299 -17.70 3.42 -21.01
N GLU A 300 -17.22 4.13 -22.03
CA GLU A 300 -16.84 3.53 -23.31
C GLU A 300 -15.66 2.57 -23.17
N SER A 301 -14.65 2.89 -22.34
CA SER A 301 -13.48 2.03 -22.12
C SER A 301 -13.80 0.71 -21.42
N LEU A 302 -14.93 0.63 -20.71
CA LEU A 302 -15.36 -0.53 -19.93
C LEU A 302 -16.43 -1.39 -20.64
N LYS A 303 -16.86 -1.00 -21.85
CA LYS A 303 -17.77 -1.77 -22.70
C LYS A 303 -17.00 -2.73 -23.60
#